data_AF-A0A7Y0G7I6-F1
#
_entry.id   AF-A0A7Y0G7I6-F1
#
_cell.length_a   1.000
_cell.length_b   1.000
_cell.length_c   1.000
_cell.angle_alpha   90.00
_cell.angle_beta   90.00
_cell.angle_gamma   90.00
#
_symmetry.space_group_name_H-M   'P 1'
#
loop_
_entity.id
_entity.type
_entity.pdbx_description
1 polymer ?
#
loop_
_entity_poly.entity_id
_entity_poly.type
_entity_poly.pdbx_seq_one_letter_code
_entity_poly.pdbx_strand_id
1 'polypeptide(L)'
;MYAVIKTGGKQYKVAAGEKIKVEQIAADVGQEIVIDQVLAVGEGSSIKVGTPLVLGATVTVTVISHGRHDKVRIFKMRRRKHYQKRQGH
;
A
#
# COMPACT_ATOMS: atom_id res chain seq x y z
N MET A 1 -13.72 13.50 4.25
CA MET A 1 -13.42 12.44 5.23
C MET A 1 -12.27 11.60 4.70
N TYR A 2 -11.28 11.26 5.53
CA TYR A 2 -10.16 10.39 5.14
C TYR A 2 -9.82 9.42 6.27
N ALA A 3 -9.14 8.33 5.95
CA ALA A 3 -8.60 7.39 6.91
C ALA A 3 -7.10 7.18 6.66
N VAL A 4 -6.37 6.77 7.71
CA VAL A 4 -5.00 6.27 7.58
C VAL A 4 -5.05 4.78 7.84
N ILE A 5 -4.80 3.98 6.79
CA ILE A 5 -4.83 2.52 6.85
C ILE A 5 -3.42 1.96 6.84
N LYS A 6 -3.23 0.77 7.42
CA LYS A 6 -2.00 -0.01 7.33
C LYS A 6 -2.22 -1.25 6.47
N THR A 7 -1.43 -1.40 5.41
CA THR A 7 -1.43 -2.59 4.55
C THR A 7 -0.06 -2.78 3.88
N GLY A 8 0.35 -4.03 3.63
CA GLY A 8 1.65 -4.32 3.03
C GLY A 8 2.85 -3.78 3.82
N GLY A 9 2.72 -3.65 5.15
CA GLY A 9 3.74 -3.07 6.02
C GLY A 9 3.91 -1.55 5.93
N LYS A 10 3.08 -0.85 5.13
CA LYS A 10 3.12 0.60 4.91
C LYS A 10 1.82 1.26 5.36
N GLN A 11 1.84 2.58 5.51
CA GLN A 11 0.67 3.38 5.86
C GLN A 11 0.23 4.22 4.66
N TYR A 12 -1.07 4.31 4.45
CA TYR A 12 -1.67 5.09 3.36
C TYR A 12 -2.78 5.97 3.90
N LYS A 13 -2.79 7.24 3.48
CA LYS A 13 -3.94 8.13 3.65
C LYS A 13 -4.88 7.89 2.48
N VAL A 14 -6.15 7.64 2.77
CA VAL A 14 -7.15 7.27 1.76
C VAL A 14 -8.44 8.06 1.96
N ALA A 15 -9.10 8.40 0.87
CA ALA A 15 -10.46 8.90 0.85
C ALA A 15 -11.40 7.97 0.05
N ALA A 16 -12.70 8.07 0.29
CA ALA A 16 -13.69 7.30 -0.46
C ALA A 16 -13.62 7.63 -1.97
N GLY A 17 -13.61 6.60 -2.82
CA GLY A 17 -13.51 6.74 -4.28
C GLY A 17 -12.09 6.89 -4.83
N GLU A 18 -11.08 7.00 -3.97
CA GLU A 18 -9.67 7.08 -4.39
C GLU A 18 -9.13 5.72 -4.82
N LYS A 19 -8.27 5.70 -5.84
CA LYS A 19 -7.55 4.51 -6.28
C LYS A 19 -6.12 4.57 -5.76
N ILE A 20 -5.73 3.57 -4.98
CA ILE A 20 -4.37 3.43 -4.45
C ILE A 20 -3.71 2.18 -4.99
N LYS A 21 -2.38 2.22 -5.11
CA LYS A 21 -1.55 1.03 -5.35
C LYS A 21 -0.94 0.60 -4.04
N VAL A 22 -1.11 -0.66 -3.70
CA VAL A 22 -0.58 -1.30 -2.49
C VAL A 22 0.26 -2.51 -2.88
N GLU A 23 0.93 -3.12 -1.90
CA GLU A 23 1.60 -4.41 -2.11
C GLU A 23 0.60 -5.48 -2.54
N GLN A 24 1.11 -6.57 -3.14
CA GLN A 24 0.26 -7.64 -3.65
C GLN A 24 -0.58 -8.29 -2.54
N ILE A 25 -1.87 -8.51 -2.83
CA ILE A 25 -2.83 -9.18 -1.94
C ILE A 25 -3.39 -10.41 -2.67
N ALA A 26 -3.53 -11.53 -1.95
CA ALA A 26 -4.14 -12.75 -2.47
C ALA A 26 -5.67 -12.64 -2.43
N ALA A 27 -6.24 -11.89 -3.37
CA ALA A 27 -7.67 -11.69 -3.56
C ALA A 27 -7.97 -11.51 -5.06
N ASP A 28 -9.14 -11.93 -5.50
CA ASP A 28 -9.52 -11.85 -6.91
C ASP A 28 -9.92 -10.43 -7.32
N VAL A 29 -9.80 -10.12 -8.61
CA VAL A 29 -10.27 -8.84 -9.17
C VAL A 29 -11.80 -8.77 -9.01
N GLY A 30 -12.29 -7.65 -8.49
CA GLY A 30 -13.71 -7.45 -8.15
C GLY A 30 -14.07 -7.88 -6.74
N GLN A 31 -13.18 -8.58 -6.02
CA GLN A 31 -13.42 -8.97 -4.63
C GLN A 31 -13.35 -7.76 -3.70
N GLU A 32 -14.26 -7.70 -2.74
CA GLU A 32 -14.25 -6.72 -1.65
C GLU A 32 -13.37 -7.23 -0.50
N ILE A 33 -12.53 -6.33 0.02
CA ILE A 33 -11.62 -6.56 1.13
C ILE A 33 -11.91 -5.54 2.21
N VAL A 34 -12.06 -6.03 3.44
CA VAL A 34 -12.19 -5.17 4.62
C VAL A 34 -10.81 -5.01 5.25
N ILE A 35 -10.36 -3.76 5.38
CA ILE A 35 -9.14 -3.41 6.11
C ILE A 35 -9.56 -2.91 7.50
N ASP A 36 -9.24 -3.71 8.51
CA ASP A 36 -9.49 -3.45 9.93
C ASP A 36 -8.37 -2.66 10.61
N GLN A 37 -7.18 -2.61 10.00
CA GLN A 37 -6.03 -1.85 10.50
C GLN A 37 -6.13 -0.35 10.17
N VAL A 38 -7.07 0.32 10.81
CA VAL A 38 -7.25 1.78 10.71
C VAL A 38 -6.53 2.47 11.88
N LEU A 39 -5.56 3.33 11.55
CA LEU A 39 -4.73 4.06 12.51
C LEU A 39 -5.33 5.42 12.89
N ALA A 40 -6.00 6.08 11.95
CA ALA A 40 -6.65 7.37 12.19
C ALA A 40 -7.81 7.60 11.22
N VAL A 41 -8.79 8.40 11.65
CA VAL A 41 -9.91 8.86 10.82
C VAL A 41 -10.06 10.37 11.00
N GLY A 42 -10.07 11.10 9.89
CA GLY A 42 -10.23 12.55 9.86
C GLY A 42 -11.53 12.99 9.19
N GLU A 43 -12.29 13.83 9.88
CA GLU A 43 -13.54 14.41 9.41
C GLU A 43 -13.54 15.93 9.68
N GLY A 44 -13.31 16.72 8.63
CA GLY A 44 -13.21 18.17 8.75
C GLY A 44 -12.08 18.61 9.68
N SER A 45 -12.43 19.34 10.74
CA SER A 45 -11.51 19.78 11.80
C SER A 45 -11.26 18.71 12.88
N SER A 46 -12.02 17.62 12.90
CA SER A 46 -11.89 16.56 13.90
C SER A 46 -11.00 15.42 13.40
N ILE A 47 -10.15 14.90 14.28
CA ILE A 47 -9.31 13.72 14.01
C ILE A 47 -9.42 12.73 15.17
N LYS A 48 -9.73 11.48 14.84
CA LYS A 48 -9.69 10.35 15.77
C LYS A 48 -8.42 9.57 15.49
N VAL A 49 -7.54 9.50 16.48
CA VAL A 49 -6.26 8.76 16.39
C VAL A 49 -6.37 7.53 17.27
N GLY A 50 -6.00 6.37 16.73
CA GLY A 50 -6.04 5.10 17.43
C GLY A 50 -4.84 4.89 18.36
N THR A 51 -5.03 4.05 19.38
CA THR A 51 -3.97 3.61 20.31
C THR A 51 -4.07 2.10 20.54
N PRO A 52 -3.54 1.23 19.64
CA PRO A 52 -2.85 1.52 18.38
C PRO A 52 -3.77 1.64 17.15
N LEU A 53 -5.02 1.17 17.24
CA LEU A 53 -6.03 1.21 16.17
C LEU A 53 -7.27 1.99 16.64
N VAL A 54 -8.03 2.53 15.69
CA VAL A 54 -9.34 3.13 15.99
C VAL A 54 -10.38 2.01 16.11
N LEU A 55 -10.90 1.79 17.32
CA LEU A 55 -11.88 0.72 17.58
C LEU A 55 -13.15 0.90 16.73
N GLY A 56 -13.56 -0.17 16.05
CA GLY A 56 -14.76 -0.20 15.20
C GLY A 56 -14.62 0.50 13.84
N ALA A 57 -13.46 1.09 13.53
CA ALA A 57 -13.21 1.66 12.22
C ALA A 57 -12.78 0.58 11.23
N THR A 58 -13.45 0.52 10.08
CA THR A 58 -13.08 -0.35 8.97
C THR A 58 -13.10 0.44 7.66
N VAL A 59 -12.27 0.02 6.71
CA VAL A 59 -12.26 0.57 5.36
C VAL A 59 -12.50 -0.57 4.38
N THR A 60 -13.59 -0.49 3.65
CA THR A 60 -13.91 -1.42 2.56
C THR A 60 -13.27 -0.95 1.26
N VAL A 61 -12.61 -1.86 0.56
CA VAL A 61 -11.98 -1.61 -0.74
C VAL A 61 -12.29 -2.72 -1.71
N THR A 62 -12.31 -2.41 -3.00
CA THR A 62 -12.48 -3.41 -4.07
C THR A 62 -11.19 -3.55 -4.86
N VAL A 63 -10.79 -4.79 -5.16
CA VAL A 63 -9.63 -5.04 -6.01
C VAL A 63 -9.97 -4.69 -7.46
N ILE A 64 -9.34 -3.65 -8.00
CA ILE A 64 -9.60 -3.21 -9.38
C ILE A 64 -8.74 -3.99 -10.38
N SER A 65 -7.49 -4.27 -10.04
CA SER A 65 -6.54 -4.94 -10.94
C SER A 65 -5.30 -5.40 -10.19
N HIS A 66 -4.68 -6.47 -10.68
CA HIS A 66 -3.32 -6.86 -10.31
C HIS A 66 -2.33 -6.48 -11.41
N GLY A 67 -1.08 -6.19 -11.05
CA GLY A 67 -0.08 -5.80 -12.02
C GLY A 67 1.34 -5.84 -11.48
N ARG A 68 2.28 -5.58 -12.38
CA ARG A 68 3.71 -5.42 -12.06
C ARG A 68 4.12 -4.00 -12.37
N HIS A 69 5.04 -3.46 -11.58
CA HIS A 69 5.67 -2.18 -11.88
C HIS A 69 6.59 -2.29 -13.09
N ASP A 70 6.97 -1.13 -13.62
CA ASP A 70 7.96 -1.05 -14.69
C ASP A 70 9.28 -1.70 -14.26
N LYS A 71 9.92 -2.37 -15.21
CA LYS A 71 11.13 -3.14 -14.95
C LYS A 71 12.26 -2.25 -14.45
N VAL A 72 12.79 -2.55 -13.27
CA VAL A 72 13.94 -1.83 -12.71
C VAL A 72 15.23 -2.54 -13.14
N ARG A 73 16.15 -1.80 -13.76
CA ARG A 73 17.45 -2.32 -14.19
C ARG A 73 18.51 -2.07 -13.12
N ILE A 74 19.04 -3.15 -12.55
CA ILE A 74 20.09 -3.13 -11.54
C ILE A 74 21.43 -3.45 -12.21
N PHE A 75 22.40 -2.56 -12.07
CA PHE A 75 23.75 -2.72 -12.58
C PHE A 75 24.76 -2.71 -11.43
N LYS A 76 25.61 -3.73 -11.36
CA LYS A 76 26.70 -3.84 -10.38
C LYS A 76 28.02 -3.98 -11.12
N MET A 77 29.01 -3.16 -10.79
CA MET A 77 30.34 -3.22 -11.38
C MET A 77 31.41 -2.93 -10.33
N ARG A 78 32.53 -3.66 -10.37
CA ARG A 78 33.71 -3.36 -9.56
C ARG A 78 34.87 -3.08 -10.51
N ARG A 79 35.32 -1.82 -10.55
CA ARG A 79 36.39 -1.35 -11.44
C ARG A 79 37.68 -2.14 -11.18
N ARG A 80 38.39 -2.54 -12.25
CA ARG A 80 39.67 -3.28 -12.21
C ARG A 80 39.60 -4.65 -11.51
N LYS A 81 38.41 -5.19 -11.24
CA LYS A 81 38.23 -6.51 -10.60
C LYS A 81 37.56 -7.54 -11.52
N HIS A 82 37.50 -7.26 -12.83
CA HIS A 82 36.82 -8.11 -13.82
C HIS A 82 35.43 -8.58 -13.35
N TYR A 83 34.69 -7.67 -12.71
CA TYR A 83 33.37 -7.96 -12.14
C TYR A 83 32.34 -6.95 -12.64
N GLN A 84 31.33 -7.47 -13.33
CA GLN A 84 30.19 -6.74 -13.85
C GLN A 84 28.96 -7.68 -13.86
N LYS A 85 27.81 -7.22 -13.39
CA LYS A 85 26.53 -7.95 -13.37
C LYS A 85 25.38 -7.01 -13.72
N ARG A 86 24.41 -7.51 -14.48
CA ARG A 86 23.13 -6.86 -14.80
C ARG A 86 21.98 -7.74 -14.29
N GLN A 87 20.94 -7.14 -13.74
CA GLN A 87 19.74 -7.85 -13.28
C GLN A 87 18.51 -6.97 -13.51
N GLY A 88 17.36 -7.57 -13.77
CA GLY A 88 16.05 -6.90 -13.73
C GLY A 88 15.29 -7.26 -12.46
N HIS A 89 14.45 -6.34 -12.00
CA HIS A 89 13.39 -6.57 -11.02
C HIS A 89 12.05 -6.21 -11.67
#